data_AF-A0A961VV02-F1
#
_entry.id   AF-A0A961VV02-F1
#
_cell.length_a   1.000
_cell.length_b   1.000
_cell.length_c   1.000
_cell.angle_alpha   90.00
_cell.angle_beta   90.00
_cell.angle_gamma   90.00
#
_symmetry.space_group_name_H-M   'P 1'
#
loop_
_entity.id
_entity.type
_entity.pdbx_description
1 polymer ?
#
loop_
_entity_poly.entity_id
_entity_poly.type
_entity_poly.pdbx_seq_one_letter_code
_entity_poly.pdbx_strand_id
1 'polypeptide(L)'
;MKSGLVAGLMALVAMAGPAGAADAAAVKAACAKSTSWSAAACECLAKRSASLSPVQRDYVVAALSEDTAAGEKAQAALSVTEFADVSTFMVNGLTDCGNE
;
A
#
# COMPACT_ATOMS: atom_id res chain seq x y z
N MET A 1 14.70 -40.52 33.05
CA MET A 1 15.12 -39.13 32.80
C MET A 1 14.85 -38.87 31.32
N LYS A 2 13.65 -38.41 30.98
CA LYS A 2 13.23 -37.00 30.77
C LYS A 2 13.78 -36.42 29.46
N SER A 3 12.85 -36.17 28.53
CA SER A 3 12.89 -35.18 27.43
C SER A 3 13.86 -35.49 26.28
N GLY A 4 13.50 -35.40 25.01
CA GLY A 4 12.36 -34.78 24.35
C GLY A 4 12.86 -34.15 23.06
N LEU A 5 12.19 -34.40 21.93
CA LEU A 5 12.15 -33.51 20.77
C LEU A 5 11.02 -34.02 19.85
N VAL A 6 9.81 -33.76 20.34
CA VAL A 6 8.58 -33.85 19.56
C VAL A 6 8.51 -32.60 18.69
N ALA A 7 8.20 -32.83 17.41
CA ALA A 7 7.48 -31.94 16.50
C ALA A 7 7.86 -30.46 16.52
N GLY A 8 8.72 -30.08 15.58
CA GLY A 8 8.90 -28.70 15.14
C GLY A 8 8.50 -28.50 13.68
N LEU A 9 7.53 -29.26 13.16
CA LEU A 9 6.87 -28.92 11.89
C LEU A 9 5.89 -27.78 12.18
N MET A 10 6.43 -26.58 12.42
CA MET A 10 5.61 -25.38 12.43
C MET A 10 5.09 -25.19 11.01
N ALA A 11 3.82 -25.53 10.86
CA ALA A 11 2.97 -25.12 9.77
C ALA A 11 3.24 -23.65 9.45
N LEU A 12 3.94 -23.39 8.35
CA LEU A 12 3.78 -22.14 7.62
C LEU A 12 2.37 -22.20 7.05
N VAL A 13 1.42 -21.85 7.92
CA VAL A 13 0.04 -21.59 7.55
C VAL A 13 0.12 -20.59 6.42
N ALA A 14 -0.34 -21.04 5.27
CA ALA A 14 -0.58 -20.25 4.08
C ALA A 14 -1.41 -19.03 4.49
N MET A 15 -0.75 -17.89 4.73
CA MET A 15 -1.41 -16.61 4.59
C MET A 15 -1.45 -16.29 3.09
N ALA A 16 -2.23 -17.08 2.36
CA ALA A 16 -3.00 -16.56 1.26
C ALA A 16 -4.06 -15.63 1.86
N GLY A 17 -3.60 -14.50 2.42
CA GLY A 17 -4.44 -13.33 2.52
C GLY A 17 -4.93 -13.03 1.10
N PRO A 18 -6.14 -12.49 0.93
CA PRO A 18 -6.53 -12.03 -0.39
C PRO A 18 -5.38 -11.18 -0.91
N ALA A 19 -5.03 -11.35 -2.20
CA ALA A 19 -4.23 -10.37 -2.94
C ALA A 19 -5.07 -9.08 -3.03
N GLY A 20 -5.31 -8.50 -1.85
CA GLY A 20 -6.49 -7.76 -1.52
C GLY A 20 -6.05 -6.33 -1.39
N ALA A 21 -6.38 -5.57 -2.43
CA ALA A 21 -6.78 -4.19 -2.31
C ALA A 21 -6.09 -3.46 -1.15
N ALA A 22 -4.91 -2.90 -1.42
CA ALA A 22 -4.16 -2.10 -0.47
C ALA A 22 -5.11 -1.20 0.31
N ASP A 23 -5.13 -1.38 1.63
CA ASP A 23 -5.92 -0.55 2.53
C ASP A 23 -5.11 0.70 2.93
N ALA A 24 -5.78 1.63 3.62
CA ALA A 24 -5.16 2.89 4.05
C ALA A 24 -3.89 2.68 4.89
N ALA A 25 -3.80 1.57 5.65
CA ALA A 25 -2.60 1.29 6.44
C ALA A 25 -1.41 0.92 5.55
N ALA A 26 -1.64 0.22 4.44
CA ALA A 26 -0.61 -0.07 3.45
C ALA A 26 -0.08 1.22 2.79
N VAL A 27 -0.97 2.17 2.46
CA VAL A 27 -0.57 3.50 1.93
C VAL A 27 0.26 4.26 2.94
N LYS A 28 -0.15 4.30 4.22
CA LYS A 28 0.63 4.93 5.29
C LYS A 28 2.01 4.32 5.43
N ALA A 29 2.08 2.99 5.45
CA ALA A 29 3.33 2.25 5.63
C ALA A 29 4.29 2.47 4.46
N ALA A 30 3.79 2.44 3.22
CA ALA A 30 4.59 2.73 2.03
C ALA A 30 5.10 4.18 2.03
N CYS A 31 4.24 5.15 2.36
CA CYS A 31 4.63 6.55 2.49
C CYS A 31 5.75 6.73 3.53
N ALA A 32 5.57 6.17 4.73
CA ALA A 32 6.54 6.32 5.82
C ALA A 32 7.87 5.62 5.55
N LYS A 33 7.86 4.56 4.73
CA LYS A 33 9.06 3.80 4.36
C LYS A 33 9.86 4.49 3.25
N SER A 34 9.18 5.06 2.26
CA SER A 34 9.81 5.48 1.01
C SER A 34 9.94 6.99 0.83
N THR A 35 9.33 7.78 1.71
CA THR A 35 9.41 9.25 1.68
C THR A 35 10.05 9.79 2.95
N SER A 36 10.56 11.01 2.89
CA SER A 36 11.06 11.76 4.06
C SER A 36 9.96 12.56 4.77
N TRP A 37 8.69 12.27 4.47
CA TRP A 37 7.57 13.02 5.01
C TRP A 37 7.32 12.77 6.50
N SER A 38 6.61 13.71 7.11
CA SER A 38 6.18 13.58 8.50
C SER A 38 5.20 12.41 8.66
N ALA A 39 5.13 11.84 9.86
CA ALA A 39 4.12 10.83 10.17
C ALA A 39 2.68 11.36 10.01
N ALA A 40 2.49 12.67 10.23
CA ALA A 40 1.20 13.35 10.03
C ALA A 40 0.85 13.44 8.54
N ALA A 41 1.81 13.79 7.68
CA ALA A 41 1.64 13.81 6.23
C ALA A 41 1.29 12.43 5.67
N CYS A 42 1.97 11.36 6.12
CA CYS A 42 1.63 9.99 5.70
C CYS A 42 0.28 9.50 6.23
N GLU A 43 -0.13 9.93 7.43
CA GLU A 43 -1.48 9.69 7.95
C GLU A 43 -2.55 10.43 7.14
N CYS A 44 -2.29 11.69 6.75
CA CYS A 44 -3.15 12.47 5.87
C CYS A 44 -3.34 11.77 4.53
N LEU A 45 -2.23 11.34 3.88
CA LEU A 45 -2.29 10.64 2.60
C LEU A 45 -3.08 9.34 2.69
N ALA A 46 -2.85 8.56 3.75
CA ALA A 46 -3.58 7.33 4.02
C ALA A 46 -5.08 7.55 4.19
N LYS A 47 -5.49 8.56 4.99
CA LYS A 47 -6.91 8.90 5.16
C LYS A 47 -7.57 9.31 3.84
N ARG A 48 -6.89 10.13 3.04
CA ARG A 48 -7.42 10.57 1.74
C ARG A 48 -7.50 9.41 0.74
N SER A 49 -6.59 8.44 0.80
CA SER A 49 -6.63 7.25 -0.06
C SER A 49 -7.92 6.41 0.11
N ALA A 50 -8.69 6.63 1.18
CA ALA A 50 -9.99 5.99 1.37
C ALA A 50 -11.02 6.38 0.28
N SER A 51 -10.86 7.52 -0.39
CA SER A 51 -11.72 7.91 -1.51
C SER A 51 -11.37 7.20 -2.83
N LEU A 52 -10.22 6.52 -2.88
CA LEU A 52 -9.78 5.76 -4.04
C LEU A 52 -10.42 4.37 -4.06
N SER A 53 -10.49 3.76 -5.24
CA SER A 53 -10.80 2.35 -5.39
C SER A 53 -9.65 1.49 -4.83
N PRO A 54 -9.92 0.22 -4.47
CA PRO A 54 -8.91 -0.79 -4.23
C PRO A 54 -7.69 -0.77 -5.15
N VAL A 55 -7.93 -0.80 -6.46
CA VAL A 55 -6.88 -0.90 -7.49
C VAL A 55 -6.08 0.39 -7.59
N GLN A 56 -6.73 1.54 -7.38
CA GLN A 56 -6.04 2.83 -7.30
C GLN A 56 -5.13 2.89 -6.07
N ARG A 57 -5.55 2.36 -4.92
CA ARG A 57 -4.67 2.27 -3.73
C ARG A 57 -3.51 1.31 -3.96
N ASP A 58 -3.73 0.19 -4.64
CA ASP A 58 -2.64 -0.73 -5.03
C ASP A 58 -1.59 0.00 -5.87
N TYR A 59 -2.04 0.80 -6.85
CA TYR A 59 -1.16 1.63 -7.66
C TYR A 59 -0.40 2.67 -6.84
N VAL A 60 -1.06 3.35 -5.89
CA VAL A 60 -0.39 4.31 -4.98
C VAL A 60 0.66 3.63 -4.12
N VAL A 61 0.36 2.47 -3.52
CA VAL A 61 1.33 1.72 -2.70
C VAL A 61 2.53 1.28 -3.53
N ALA A 62 2.30 0.79 -4.74
CA ALA A 62 3.37 0.39 -5.65
C ALA A 62 4.24 1.59 -6.06
N ALA A 63 3.62 2.72 -6.39
CA ALA A 63 4.33 3.95 -6.74
C ALA A 63 5.17 4.49 -5.58
N LEU A 64 4.62 4.52 -4.36
CA LEU A 64 5.36 4.92 -3.17
C LEU A 64 6.48 3.93 -2.84
N SER A 65 6.27 2.63 -3.05
CA SER A 65 7.28 1.59 -2.75
C SER A 65 8.33 1.43 -3.85
N GLU A 66 8.24 2.21 -4.93
CA GLU A 66 9.06 2.06 -6.15
C GLU A 66 8.98 0.63 -6.73
N ASP A 67 7.87 -0.08 -6.51
CA ASP A 67 7.64 -1.42 -7.04
C ASP A 67 7.06 -1.32 -8.45
N THR A 68 7.96 -1.25 -9.43
CA THR A 68 7.58 -1.12 -10.85
C THR A 68 6.70 -2.26 -11.32
N ALA A 69 6.96 -3.50 -10.90
CA ALA A 69 6.20 -4.67 -11.37
C ALA A 69 4.77 -4.67 -10.81
N ALA A 70 4.60 -4.35 -9.51
CA ALA A 70 3.28 -4.18 -8.93
C ALA A 70 2.56 -2.96 -9.51
N GLY A 71 3.29 -1.89 -9.78
CA GLY A 71 2.79 -0.65 -10.37
C GLY A 71 2.22 -0.86 -11.77
N GLU A 72 2.97 -1.53 -12.66
CA GLU A 72 2.51 -1.87 -14.01
C GLU A 72 1.27 -2.78 -13.98
N LYS A 73 1.23 -3.76 -13.07
CA LYS A 73 0.08 -4.64 -12.91
C LYS A 73 -1.15 -3.89 -12.43
N ALA A 74 -1.01 -3.03 -11.41
CA ALA A 74 -2.11 -2.23 -10.90
C ALA A 74 -2.58 -1.22 -11.97
N GLN A 75 -1.65 -0.58 -12.67
CA GLN A 75 -1.93 0.35 -13.77
C GLN A 75 -2.72 -0.31 -14.90
N ALA A 76 -2.34 -1.52 -15.31
CA ALA A 76 -3.05 -2.27 -16.34
C ALA A 76 -4.49 -2.66 -15.94
N ALA A 77 -4.79 -2.67 -14.64
CA ALA A 77 -6.11 -2.93 -14.09
C ALA A 77 -6.96 -1.66 -13.92
N LEU A 78 -6.39 -0.47 -14.08
CA LEU A 78 -7.11 0.80 -14.01
C LEU A 78 -7.78 1.12 -15.35
N SER A 79 -9.02 1.60 -15.30
CA SER A 79 -9.59 2.33 -16.43
C SER A 79 -8.87 3.68 -16.65
N VAL A 80 -9.04 4.29 -17.83
CA VAL A 80 -8.47 5.62 -18.12
C VAL A 80 -8.93 6.66 -17.10
N THR A 81 -10.20 6.62 -16.69
CA THR A 81 -10.75 7.52 -15.68
C THR A 81 -10.11 7.29 -14.32
N GLU A 82 -10.02 6.03 -13.87
CA GLU A 82 -9.40 5.73 -12.58
C GLU A 82 -7.91 6.08 -12.56
N PHE A 83 -7.22 5.93 -13.70
CA PHE A 83 -5.82 6.36 -13.84
C PHE A 83 -5.67 7.88 -13.72
N ALA A 84 -6.57 8.66 -14.32
CA ALA A 84 -6.58 10.12 -14.18
C ALA A 84 -6.86 10.55 -12.74
N ASP A 85 -7.81 9.90 -12.07
CA ASP A 85 -8.17 10.17 -10.68
C ASP A 85 -7.01 9.86 -9.73
N VAL A 86 -6.35 8.71 -9.88
CA VAL A 86 -5.21 8.35 -9.01
C VAL A 86 -3.98 9.21 -9.30
N SER A 87 -3.76 9.63 -10.55
CA SER A 87 -2.69 10.57 -10.89
C SER A 87 -2.93 11.94 -10.26
N THR A 88 -4.17 12.42 -10.31
CA THR A 88 -4.60 13.66 -9.65
C THR A 88 -4.42 13.55 -8.13
N PHE A 89 -4.81 12.42 -7.55
CA PHE A 89 -4.56 12.14 -6.13
C PHE A 89 -3.07 12.19 -5.79
N MET A 90 -2.19 11.59 -6.59
CA MET A 90 -0.75 11.59 -6.33
C MET A 90 -0.18 13.01 -6.35
N VAL A 91 -0.59 13.85 -7.30
CA VAL A 91 -0.12 15.25 -7.39
C VAL A 91 -0.68 16.11 -6.25
N ASN A 92 -1.98 16.02 -5.99
CA ASN A 92 -2.64 16.85 -4.99
C ASN A 92 -2.37 16.37 -3.56
N GLY A 93 -2.22 15.05 -3.35
CA GLY A 93 -1.87 14.47 -2.07
C GLY A 93 -0.52 14.97 -1.55
N LEU A 94 0.46 15.20 -2.46
CA LEU A 94 1.73 15.84 -2.13
C LEU A 94 1.56 17.28 -1.64
N THR A 95 0.70 18.05 -2.29
CA THR A 95 0.48 19.45 -1.93
C THR A 95 -0.35 19.60 -0.65
N ASP A 96 -1.39 18.79 -0.53
CA ASP A 96 -2.38 18.87 0.55
C ASP A 96 -1.87 18.28 1.85
N CYS A 97 -1.07 17.21 1.80
CA CYS A 97 -0.55 16.53 2.99
C CYS A 97 0.92 16.86 3.30
N GLY A 98 1.70 17.35 2.32
CA GLY A 98 3.14 17.60 2.51
C GLY A 98 3.49 18.75 3.45
N ASN A 99 2.50 19.57 3.86
CA ASN A 99 2.66 20.70 4.79
C ASN A 99 2.15 20.41 6.21
N GLU A 100 1.72 19.16 6.49
CA GLU A 100 1.20 18.71 7.79
C GLU A 100 2.30 18.25 8.77
#